data_AF-A0AAV1CPG8-F1
#
_entry.id   AF-A0AAV1CPG8-F1
#
_cell.length_a   1.000
_cell.length_b   1.000
_cell.length_c   1.000
_cell.angle_alpha   90.00
_cell.angle_beta   90.00
_cell.angle_gamma   90.00
#
_symmetry.space_group_name_H-M   'P 1'
#
loop_
_entity.id
_entity.type
_entity.pdbx_description
1 polymer ?
#
loop_
_entity_poly.entity_id
_entity_poly.type
_entity_poly.pdbx_seq_one_letter_code
_entity_poly.pdbx_strand_id
1 'polypeptide(L)'
;MSSFGRFSNLLLDVALLILGLSALGLATAQIDGIGDVLRQQAADRVVLVPGQPPVNFSQYAGYVTVNESHGRALFYWFFEATTKPLNKPLLLWLNGGPGCSSIGYGAMEELGPFLSRKGKPELRFNKQSWNHAANLLFLESPVGVGFSYTNTSKDIKELGDNITAQDSYVFLVNWFKRFPQFKSHDFYIAGESYAGHYVPGLSEVIFDNNKKLPENERINFKGFLIGNALMDDETDQKGMIDYAYDHAVISDHLYEEIKKECNFSLEHPSKACNDALDKYFDVYKIIDMYSLYAPTCVDTNSTITRQLPAIHGASPKLFSKIVSFVLFFSLIRFVTPTFT
;
A
#
# COMPACT_ATOMS: atom_id res chain seq x y z
N MET A 1 -59.27 22.54 42.38
CA MET A 1 -57.97 21.85 42.26
C MET A 1 -58.05 20.71 41.22
N SER A 2 -58.32 21.00 39.93
CA SER A 2 -58.40 19.96 38.88
C SER A 2 -57.71 20.31 37.55
N SER A 3 -57.08 21.48 37.45
CA SER A 3 -56.45 21.94 36.19
C SER A 3 -54.97 21.55 36.04
N PHE A 4 -54.28 21.13 37.10
CA PHE A 4 -52.84 20.85 37.06
C PHE A 4 -52.49 19.45 36.52
N GLY A 5 -53.38 18.46 36.66
CA GLY A 5 -53.12 17.08 36.19
C GLY A 5 -53.21 16.90 34.67
N ARG A 6 -54.03 17.70 33.97
CA ARG A 6 -54.18 17.62 32.50
C ARG A 6 -52.99 18.19 31.73
N PHE A 7 -52.33 19.22 32.26
CA PHE A 7 -51.13 19.80 31.64
C PHE A 7 -49.91 18.87 31.77
N SER A 8 -49.80 18.14 32.88
CA SER A 8 -48.71 17.18 33.10
C SER A 8 -48.77 16.00 32.14
N ASN A 9 -49.96 15.47 31.85
CA ASN A 9 -50.10 14.34 30.92
C ASN A 9 -49.83 14.77 29.47
N LEU A 10 -50.27 15.97 29.08
CA LEU A 10 -50.03 16.49 27.73
C LEU A 10 -48.52 16.70 27.45
N LEU A 11 -47.76 17.19 28.43
CA LEU A 11 -46.32 17.35 28.31
C LEU A 11 -45.59 16.00 28.19
N LEU A 12 -46.05 14.97 28.91
CA LEU A 12 -45.51 13.62 28.84
C LEU A 12 -45.79 12.97 27.48
N ASP A 13 -47.01 13.13 26.97
CA ASP A 13 -47.43 12.61 25.66
C ASP A 13 -46.65 13.28 24.51
N VAL A 14 -46.43 14.60 24.59
CA VAL A 14 -45.61 15.35 23.63
C VAL A 14 -44.14 14.90 23.69
N ALA A 15 -43.59 14.70 24.89
CA ALA A 15 -42.22 14.19 25.04
C ALA A 15 -42.06 12.77 24.48
N LEU A 16 -43.02 11.88 24.69
CA LEU A 16 -43.03 10.52 24.13
C LEU A 16 -43.17 10.53 22.61
N LEU A 17 -43.97 11.43 22.04
CA LEU A 17 -44.09 11.63 20.59
C LEU A 17 -42.80 12.15 19.97
N ILE A 18 -42.13 13.11 20.61
CA ILE A 18 -40.83 13.64 20.15
C ILE A 18 -39.73 12.56 20.24
N LEU A 19 -39.71 11.77 21.32
CA LEU A 19 -38.79 10.64 21.46
C LEU A 19 -39.08 9.54 20.42
N GLY A 20 -40.35 9.28 20.11
CA GLY A 20 -40.75 8.33 19.06
C GLY A 20 -40.35 8.80 17.65
N LEU A 21 -40.59 10.07 17.32
CA LEU A 21 -40.22 10.65 16.03
C LEU A 21 -38.71 10.72 15.82
N SER A 22 -37.95 11.06 16.87
CA SER A 22 -36.47 11.06 16.81
C SER A 22 -35.88 9.67 16.67
N ALA A 23 -36.43 8.67 17.38
CA ALA A 23 -36.04 7.27 17.24
C ALA A 23 -36.35 6.71 15.84
N LEU A 24 -37.50 7.06 15.24
CA LEU A 24 -37.81 6.71 13.86
C LEU A 24 -36.85 7.36 12.86
N GLY A 25 -36.55 8.65 13.03
CA GLY A 25 -35.61 9.36 12.16
C GLY A 25 -34.18 8.78 12.18
N LEU A 26 -33.72 8.35 13.36
CA LEU A 26 -32.44 7.65 13.52
C LEU A 26 -32.46 6.26 12.84
N ALA A 27 -33.55 5.51 13.00
CA ALA A 27 -33.70 4.20 12.36
C ALA A 27 -33.73 4.29 10.82
N THR A 28 -34.45 5.28 10.26
CA THR A 28 -34.48 5.49 8.80
C THR A 28 -33.12 5.90 8.26
N ALA A 29 -32.41 6.83 8.92
CA ALA A 29 -31.07 7.25 8.49
C ALA A 29 -30.05 6.10 8.53
N GLN A 30 -30.17 5.20 9.52
CA GLN A 30 -29.30 4.03 9.62
C GLN A 30 -29.59 2.98 8.55
N ILE A 31 -30.87 2.79 8.19
CA ILE A 31 -31.27 1.90 7.08
C ILE A 31 -30.79 2.45 5.74
N ASP A 32 -30.95 3.76 5.49
CA ASP A 32 -30.46 4.42 4.28
C ASP A 32 -28.93 4.31 4.16
N GLY A 33 -28.21 4.50 5.27
CA GLY A 33 -26.75 4.33 5.32
C GLY A 33 -26.29 2.90 5.01
N ILE A 34 -26.99 1.88 5.51
CA ILE A 34 -26.68 0.47 5.18
C ILE A 34 -26.96 0.17 3.71
N GLY A 35 -28.08 0.69 3.18
CA GLY A 35 -28.43 0.56 1.77
C GLY A 35 -27.35 1.13 0.85
N ASP A 36 -26.83 2.31 1.18
CA ASP A 36 -25.76 2.96 0.42
C ASP A 36 -24.46 2.17 0.43
N VAL A 37 -24.05 1.65 1.60
CA VAL A 37 -22.87 0.79 1.74
C VAL A 37 -22.99 -0.44 0.85
N LEU A 38 -24.11 -1.15 0.90
CA LEU A 38 -24.33 -2.35 0.10
C LEU A 38 -24.33 -2.05 -1.40
N ARG A 39 -24.90 -0.90 -1.82
CA ARG A 39 -24.86 -0.46 -3.22
C ARG A 39 -23.44 -0.17 -3.69
N GLN A 40 -22.63 0.50 -2.88
CA GLN A 40 -21.22 0.77 -3.22
C GLN A 40 -20.40 -0.51 -3.30
N GLN A 41 -20.55 -1.42 -2.34
CA GLN A 41 -19.86 -2.72 -2.38
C GLN A 41 -20.28 -3.57 -3.59
N ALA A 42 -21.57 -3.54 -3.94
CA ALA A 42 -22.07 -4.24 -5.12
C ALA A 42 -21.53 -3.63 -6.42
N ALA A 43 -21.40 -2.30 -6.50
CA ALA A 43 -20.82 -1.60 -7.64
C ALA A 43 -19.32 -1.94 -7.81
N ASP A 44 -18.58 -2.07 -6.72
CA ASP A 44 -17.16 -2.43 -6.74
C ASP A 44 -16.95 -3.95 -6.93
N ARG A 45 -17.99 -4.78 -6.89
CA ARG A 45 -17.87 -6.24 -6.93
C ARG A 45 -17.32 -6.72 -8.29
N VAL A 46 -16.17 -7.40 -8.26
CA VAL A 46 -15.60 -8.04 -9.45
C VAL A 46 -16.15 -9.47 -9.55
N VAL A 47 -17.09 -9.68 -10.46
CA VAL A 47 -17.72 -11.00 -10.68
C VAL A 47 -16.77 -11.94 -11.42
N LEU A 48 -16.09 -11.45 -12.44
CA LEU A 48 -15.17 -12.21 -13.28
C LEU A 48 -14.14 -11.27 -13.91
N VAL A 49 -12.87 -11.67 -13.90
CA VAL A 49 -11.82 -11.08 -14.73
C VAL A 49 -11.60 -11.96 -15.96
N PRO A 50 -11.45 -11.40 -17.18
CA PRO A 50 -11.12 -12.19 -18.37
C PRO A 50 -9.88 -13.08 -18.15
N GLY A 51 -10.00 -14.35 -18.51
CA GLY A 51 -8.91 -15.33 -18.33
C GLY A 51 -8.71 -15.83 -16.89
N GLN A 52 -9.55 -15.41 -15.93
CA GLN A 52 -9.51 -15.85 -14.54
C GLN A 52 -10.13 -17.24 -14.36
N PRO A 53 -9.48 -18.15 -13.61
CA PRO A 53 -10.11 -19.41 -13.21
C PRO A 53 -11.25 -19.17 -12.20
N PRO A 54 -12.26 -20.07 -12.09
CA PRO A 54 -13.35 -19.93 -11.12
C PRO A 54 -12.84 -19.84 -9.68
N VAL A 55 -13.37 -18.90 -8.90
CA VAL A 55 -12.95 -18.68 -7.50
C VAL A 55 -14.10 -18.78 -6.51
N ASN A 56 -13.76 -19.06 -5.26
CA ASN A 56 -14.68 -19.19 -4.14
C ASN A 56 -14.54 -18.07 -3.10
N PHE A 57 -13.79 -17.01 -3.42
CA PHE A 57 -13.63 -15.81 -2.59
C PHE A 57 -14.14 -14.59 -3.34
N SER A 58 -14.53 -13.56 -2.59
CA SER A 58 -14.96 -12.29 -3.17
C SER A 58 -13.77 -11.42 -3.53
N GLN A 59 -13.94 -10.58 -4.55
CA GLN A 59 -13.00 -9.55 -4.91
C GLN A 59 -13.75 -8.28 -5.30
N TYR A 60 -13.16 -7.14 -5.00
CA TYR A 60 -13.75 -5.82 -5.20
C TYR A 60 -12.69 -4.88 -5.74
N ALA A 61 -13.02 -4.10 -6.75
CA ALA A 61 -12.11 -3.12 -7.31
C ALA A 61 -12.88 -1.84 -7.63
N GLY A 62 -12.26 -0.71 -7.33
CA GLY A 62 -12.93 0.57 -7.51
C GLY A 62 -12.08 1.73 -7.01
N TYR A 63 -12.71 2.90 -6.98
CA TYR A 63 -12.07 4.14 -6.60
C TYR A 63 -12.58 4.66 -5.26
N VAL A 64 -11.67 5.25 -4.49
CA VAL A 64 -12.01 6.04 -3.31
C VAL A 64 -11.41 7.43 -3.49
N THR A 65 -12.27 8.45 -3.47
CA THR A 65 -11.84 9.85 -3.51
C THR A 65 -11.10 10.21 -2.21
N VAL A 66 -9.91 10.76 -2.35
CA VAL A 66 -9.05 11.21 -1.25
C VAL A 66 -8.93 12.73 -1.19
N ASN A 67 -9.23 13.42 -2.28
CA ASN A 67 -9.34 14.88 -2.32
C ASN A 67 -10.38 15.31 -3.37
N GLU A 68 -11.51 15.84 -2.90
CA GLU A 68 -12.61 16.27 -3.79
C GLU A 68 -12.23 17.49 -4.63
N SER A 69 -11.57 18.50 -4.05
CA SER A 69 -11.28 19.76 -4.75
C SER A 69 -10.25 19.59 -5.87
N HIS A 70 -9.30 18.65 -5.70
CA HIS A 70 -8.34 18.29 -6.75
C HIS A 70 -8.83 17.14 -7.63
N GLY A 71 -9.95 16.49 -7.28
CA GLY A 71 -10.43 15.28 -7.94
C GLY A 71 -9.42 14.13 -7.87
N ARG A 72 -8.76 13.95 -6.71
CA ARG A 72 -7.85 12.82 -6.48
C ARG A 72 -8.63 11.60 -6.03
N ALA A 73 -8.45 10.49 -6.74
CA ALA A 73 -9.02 9.21 -6.38
C ALA A 73 -7.97 8.10 -6.52
N LEU A 74 -7.89 7.25 -5.49
CA LEU A 74 -7.01 6.08 -5.50
C LEU A 74 -7.80 4.83 -5.87
N PHE A 75 -7.26 4.06 -6.79
CA PHE A 75 -7.77 2.76 -7.20
C PHE A 75 -7.27 1.68 -6.26
N TYR A 76 -8.16 0.75 -5.92
CA TYR A 76 -7.82 -0.41 -5.11
C TYR A 76 -8.35 -1.69 -5.77
N TRP A 77 -7.69 -2.80 -5.44
CA TRP A 77 -8.24 -4.13 -5.68
C TRP A 77 -8.10 -4.95 -4.40
N PHE A 78 -9.25 -5.28 -3.83
CA PHE A 78 -9.41 -6.05 -2.60
C PHE A 78 -9.78 -7.50 -2.92
N PHE A 79 -9.08 -8.43 -2.28
CA PHE A 79 -9.35 -9.86 -2.33
C PHE A 79 -9.61 -10.39 -0.94
N GLU A 80 -10.79 -10.94 -0.71
CA GLU A 80 -11.10 -11.62 0.55
C GLU A 80 -10.21 -12.86 0.73
N ALA A 81 -10.01 -13.23 1.99
CA ALA A 81 -9.35 -14.48 2.31
C ALA A 81 -10.15 -15.66 1.75
N THR A 82 -9.44 -16.66 1.23
CA THR A 82 -10.03 -17.88 0.65
C THR A 82 -10.86 -18.70 1.63
N THR A 83 -10.64 -18.53 2.94
CA THR A 83 -11.38 -19.22 4.00
C THR A 83 -11.69 -18.28 5.16
N LYS A 84 -12.94 -18.30 5.64
CA LYS A 84 -13.43 -17.55 6.79
C LYS A 84 -12.94 -16.08 6.80
N PRO A 85 -13.21 -15.28 5.75
CA PRO A 85 -12.67 -13.93 5.60
C PRO A 85 -12.96 -13.01 6.79
N LEU A 86 -14.13 -13.16 7.42
CA LEU A 86 -14.55 -12.42 8.62
C LEU A 86 -13.68 -12.69 9.87
N ASN A 87 -12.92 -13.78 9.89
CA ASN A 87 -12.06 -14.15 11.02
C ASN A 87 -10.57 -13.92 10.73
N LYS A 88 -10.24 -13.39 9.55
CA LYS A 88 -8.86 -13.23 9.06
C LYS A 88 -8.47 -11.74 9.11
N PRO A 89 -7.18 -11.43 9.33
CA PRO A 89 -6.74 -10.03 9.36
C PRO A 89 -6.94 -9.35 8.00
N LEU A 90 -6.94 -8.02 8.01
CA LEU A 90 -6.87 -7.19 6.80
C LEU A 90 -5.43 -6.70 6.62
N LEU A 91 -4.87 -6.89 5.44
CA LEU A 91 -3.52 -6.46 5.09
C LEU A 91 -3.58 -5.52 3.90
N LEU A 92 -3.14 -4.27 4.10
CA LEU A 92 -2.86 -3.33 3.01
C LEU A 92 -1.47 -3.64 2.43
N TRP A 93 -1.37 -3.80 1.12
CA TRP A 93 -0.10 -3.97 0.40
C TRP A 93 0.24 -2.76 -0.47
N LEU A 94 1.49 -2.30 -0.38
CA LEU A 94 2.05 -1.16 -1.11
C LEU A 94 3.37 -1.54 -1.79
N ASN A 95 3.44 -1.52 -3.12
CA ASN A 95 4.74 -1.54 -3.81
C ASN A 95 5.38 -0.14 -3.79
N GLY A 96 6.70 -0.09 -3.99
CA GLY A 96 7.51 1.13 -3.94
C GLY A 96 7.63 1.88 -5.27
N GLY A 97 8.87 2.02 -5.77
CA GLY A 97 9.21 2.77 -6.98
C GLY A 97 10.15 3.95 -6.68
N PRO A 98 9.65 5.11 -6.23
CA PRO A 98 8.25 5.52 -6.06
C PRO A 98 7.46 5.50 -7.37
N GLY A 99 6.16 5.21 -7.31
CA GLY A 99 5.27 5.24 -8.47
C GLY A 99 5.01 3.89 -9.15
N CYS A 100 5.47 2.78 -8.58
CA CYS A 100 5.15 1.44 -9.08
C CYS A 100 3.76 1.00 -8.61
N SER A 101 3.05 0.23 -9.45
CA SER A 101 1.70 -0.23 -9.13
C SER A 101 1.71 -1.44 -8.18
N SER A 102 0.96 -1.33 -7.08
CA SER A 102 0.71 -2.44 -6.17
C SER A 102 -0.09 -3.59 -6.78
N ILE A 103 -0.83 -3.30 -7.85
CA ILE A 103 -1.59 -4.30 -8.59
C ILE A 103 -0.69 -4.98 -9.61
N GLY A 104 0.07 -4.21 -10.38
CA GLY A 104 1.00 -4.74 -11.38
C GLY A 104 2.02 -5.69 -10.78
N TYR A 105 2.67 -5.29 -9.68
CA TYR A 105 3.65 -6.13 -9.00
C TYR A 105 3.00 -7.03 -7.95
N GLY A 106 2.60 -6.46 -6.80
CA GLY A 106 2.10 -7.21 -5.65
C GLY A 106 0.98 -8.20 -5.97
N ALA A 107 -0.06 -7.73 -6.66
CA ALA A 107 -1.22 -8.57 -6.93
C ALA A 107 -0.99 -9.59 -8.07
N MET A 108 -0.33 -9.19 -9.17
CA MET A 108 -0.29 -9.98 -10.40
C MET A 108 1.01 -10.77 -10.62
N GLU A 109 2.08 -10.45 -9.90
CA GLU A 109 3.40 -11.07 -10.08
C GLU A 109 3.95 -11.70 -8.79
N GLU A 110 3.49 -11.25 -7.63
CA GLU A 110 4.07 -11.64 -6.33
C GLU A 110 3.12 -12.48 -5.46
N LEU A 111 2.31 -11.83 -4.63
CA LEU A 111 1.61 -12.45 -3.50
C LEU A 111 0.09 -12.51 -3.66
N GLY A 112 -0.46 -11.85 -4.67
CA GLY A 112 -1.89 -11.91 -4.98
C GLY A 112 -2.36 -13.30 -5.44
N PRO A 113 -3.68 -13.50 -5.57
CA PRO A 113 -4.26 -14.81 -5.83
C PRO A 113 -3.98 -15.36 -7.22
N PHE A 114 -3.59 -14.49 -8.16
CA PHE A 114 -3.37 -14.85 -9.54
C PHE A 114 -2.00 -14.39 -10.02
N LEU A 115 -1.45 -15.12 -10.97
CA LEU A 115 -0.25 -14.75 -11.70
C LEU A 115 -0.57 -14.66 -13.18
N SER A 116 -0.05 -13.62 -13.83
CA SER A 116 -0.16 -13.44 -15.28
C SER A 116 0.60 -14.54 -16.03
N ARG A 117 0.08 -14.96 -17.20
CA ARG A 117 0.77 -15.90 -18.10
C ARG A 117 1.39 -15.17 -19.28
N LYS A 118 2.69 -15.39 -19.50
CA LYS A 118 3.41 -14.81 -20.64
C LYS A 118 2.73 -15.18 -21.97
N GLY A 119 2.44 -14.17 -22.78
CA GLY A 119 1.92 -14.32 -24.15
C GLY A 119 0.48 -14.84 -24.25
N LYS A 120 -0.27 -14.93 -23.14
CA LYS A 120 -1.67 -15.36 -23.13
C LYS A 120 -2.51 -14.44 -22.24
N PRO A 121 -3.72 -14.05 -22.66
CA PRO A 121 -4.65 -13.30 -21.81
C PRO A 121 -5.33 -14.24 -20.78
N GLU A 122 -4.53 -14.98 -20.02
CA GLU A 122 -4.96 -15.97 -19.04
C GLU A 122 -4.27 -15.75 -17.69
N LEU A 123 -5.01 -15.95 -16.61
CA LEU A 123 -4.50 -15.95 -15.26
C LEU A 123 -4.36 -17.38 -14.75
N ARG A 124 -3.35 -17.64 -13.92
CA ARG A 124 -3.23 -18.89 -13.15
C ARG A 124 -3.27 -18.62 -11.66
N PHE A 125 -3.76 -19.57 -10.88
CA PHE A 125 -3.67 -19.48 -9.43
C PHE A 125 -2.23 -19.38 -8.94
N ASN A 126 -2.03 -18.49 -7.97
CA ASN A 126 -0.86 -18.47 -7.11
C ASN A 126 -1.09 -19.42 -5.92
N LYS A 127 -0.43 -20.58 -5.92
CA LYS A 127 -0.56 -21.55 -4.84
C LYS A 127 0.01 -21.03 -3.51
N GLN A 128 0.86 -20.01 -3.57
CA GLN A 128 1.51 -19.37 -2.44
C GLN A 128 0.86 -18.01 -2.09
N SER A 129 -0.33 -17.72 -2.61
CA SER A 129 -0.98 -16.44 -2.34
C SER A 129 -1.16 -16.19 -0.85
N TRP A 130 -0.95 -14.93 -0.46
CA TRP A 130 -1.16 -14.50 0.91
C TRP A 130 -2.64 -14.42 1.29
N ASN A 131 -3.57 -14.49 0.33
CA ASN A 131 -5.00 -14.51 0.64
C ASN A 131 -5.49 -15.85 1.22
N HIS A 132 -4.59 -16.82 1.42
CA HIS A 132 -4.83 -17.96 2.32
C HIS A 132 -4.78 -17.55 3.81
N ALA A 133 -4.02 -16.50 4.14
CA ALA A 133 -3.74 -16.08 5.50
C ALA A 133 -4.45 -14.76 5.90
N ALA A 134 -4.75 -13.88 4.94
CA ALA A 134 -5.33 -12.56 5.20
C ALA A 134 -6.32 -12.15 4.10
N ASN A 135 -7.11 -11.11 4.37
CA ASN A 135 -7.80 -10.35 3.34
C ASN A 135 -6.81 -9.33 2.78
N LEU A 136 -6.57 -9.31 1.48
CA LEU A 136 -5.53 -8.52 0.83
C LEU A 136 -6.12 -7.30 0.14
N LEU A 137 -5.67 -6.11 0.53
CA LEU A 137 -6.04 -4.84 -0.07
C LEU A 137 -4.83 -4.27 -0.80
N PHE A 138 -4.84 -4.32 -2.13
CA PHE A 138 -3.80 -3.69 -2.95
C PHE A 138 -4.24 -2.26 -3.30
N LEU A 139 -3.37 -1.29 -3.06
CA LEU A 139 -3.66 0.13 -3.30
C LEU A 139 -2.66 0.70 -4.30
N GLU A 140 -3.16 1.29 -5.39
CA GLU A 140 -2.32 2.06 -6.30
C GLU A 140 -2.16 3.48 -5.76
N SER A 141 -0.97 3.80 -5.28
CA SER A 141 -0.66 5.08 -4.62
C SER A 141 0.77 5.49 -4.95
N PRO A 142 1.06 6.80 -5.12
CA PRO A 142 0.13 7.94 -5.09
C PRO A 142 -0.75 8.06 -6.35
N VAL A 143 -1.52 9.15 -6.47
CA VAL A 143 -2.25 9.46 -7.72
C VAL A 143 -1.31 9.53 -8.92
N GLY A 144 -1.79 9.06 -10.07
CA GLY A 144 -0.99 8.90 -11.30
C GLY A 144 -0.34 7.52 -11.44
N VAL A 145 -0.34 6.69 -10.37
CA VAL A 145 0.11 5.30 -10.43
C VAL A 145 -1.01 4.41 -10.94
N GLY A 146 -0.73 3.65 -12.00
CA GLY A 146 -1.67 2.68 -12.57
C GLY A 146 -2.99 3.32 -12.97
N PHE A 147 -4.07 2.93 -12.31
CA PHE A 147 -5.42 3.44 -12.54
C PHE A 147 -5.78 4.63 -11.64
N SER A 148 -5.02 4.91 -10.57
CA SER A 148 -5.23 6.06 -9.69
C SER A 148 -4.99 7.38 -10.40
N TYR A 149 -5.82 8.39 -10.17
CA TYR A 149 -5.79 9.62 -10.95
C TYR A 149 -6.07 10.88 -10.12
N THR A 150 -5.76 12.01 -10.74
CA THR A 150 -6.09 13.37 -10.28
C THR A 150 -6.65 14.16 -11.46
N ASN A 151 -7.67 14.99 -11.21
CA ASN A 151 -8.17 15.95 -12.19
C ASN A 151 -7.31 17.22 -12.27
N THR A 152 -6.40 17.42 -11.30
CA THR A 152 -5.48 18.55 -11.24
C THR A 152 -4.07 18.10 -11.62
N SER A 153 -3.67 18.34 -12.88
CA SER A 153 -2.40 17.87 -13.43
C SER A 153 -1.15 18.37 -12.69
N LYS A 154 -1.25 19.48 -11.94
CA LYS A 154 -0.16 20.02 -11.12
C LYS A 154 0.23 19.05 -9.99
N ASP A 155 -0.71 18.27 -9.46
CA ASP A 155 -0.50 17.34 -8.35
C ASP A 155 0.65 16.37 -8.64
N ILE A 156 0.77 15.90 -9.90
CA ILE A 156 1.83 14.94 -10.31
C ILE A 156 3.24 15.49 -10.09
N LYS A 157 3.41 16.82 -10.12
CA LYS A 157 4.70 17.49 -9.89
C LYS A 157 4.95 17.83 -8.42
N GLU A 158 3.96 17.66 -7.56
CA GLU A 158 3.98 18.05 -6.15
C GLU A 158 3.78 16.84 -5.21
N LEU A 159 3.95 15.63 -5.75
CA LEU A 159 3.94 14.39 -4.99
C LEU A 159 5.15 14.29 -4.06
N GLY A 160 4.98 13.55 -2.97
CA GLY A 160 6.01 13.28 -1.98
C GLY A 160 5.49 12.41 -0.84
N ASP A 161 6.37 12.03 0.08
CA ASP A 161 6.05 11.05 1.13
C ASP A 161 4.87 11.52 2.01
N ASN A 162 4.85 12.79 2.40
CA ASN A 162 3.81 13.33 3.27
C ASN A 162 2.42 13.33 2.61
N ILE A 163 2.29 13.85 1.38
CA ILE A 163 1.00 13.86 0.67
C ILE A 163 0.52 12.43 0.39
N THR A 164 1.44 11.53 0.06
CA THR A 164 1.13 10.10 -0.19
C THR A 164 0.60 9.42 1.08
N ALA A 165 1.23 9.67 2.23
CA ALA A 165 0.78 9.14 3.52
C ALA A 165 -0.59 9.69 3.94
N GLN A 166 -0.82 11.00 3.77
CA GLN A 166 -2.10 11.63 4.11
C GLN A 166 -3.24 11.14 3.20
N ASP A 167 -3.03 11.12 1.88
CA ASP A 167 -4.03 10.63 0.93
C ASP A 167 -4.34 9.14 1.18
N SER A 168 -3.32 8.32 1.46
CA SER A 168 -3.52 6.88 1.79
C SER A 168 -4.27 6.69 3.12
N TYR A 169 -4.07 7.57 4.10
CA TYR A 169 -4.87 7.55 5.33
C TYR A 169 -6.34 7.93 5.07
N VAL A 170 -6.60 8.97 4.27
CA VAL A 170 -7.96 9.35 3.87
C VAL A 170 -8.63 8.22 3.09
N PHE A 171 -7.88 7.57 2.20
CA PHE A 171 -8.32 6.36 1.51
C PHE A 171 -8.78 5.30 2.51
N LEU A 172 -7.97 4.94 3.51
CA LEU A 172 -8.34 3.93 4.50
C LEU A 172 -9.59 4.31 5.30
N VAL A 173 -9.69 5.56 5.75
CA VAL A 173 -10.86 6.05 6.50
C VAL A 173 -12.14 5.91 5.65
N ASN A 174 -12.07 6.30 4.38
CA ASN A 174 -13.22 6.21 3.48
C ASN A 174 -13.50 4.77 3.01
N TRP A 175 -12.47 3.96 2.82
CA TRP A 175 -12.60 2.54 2.50
C TRP A 175 -13.28 1.78 3.65
N PHE A 176 -12.92 2.03 4.91
CA PHE A 176 -13.61 1.43 6.06
C PHE A 176 -15.06 1.88 6.21
N LYS A 177 -15.46 3.06 5.70
CA LYS A 177 -16.88 3.44 5.62
C LYS A 177 -17.62 2.61 4.56
N ARG A 178 -16.96 2.29 3.45
CA ARG A 178 -17.49 1.43 2.40
C ARG A 178 -17.48 -0.05 2.78
N PHE A 179 -16.54 -0.48 3.62
CA PHE A 179 -16.37 -1.86 4.09
C PHE A 179 -16.38 -1.94 5.62
N PRO A 180 -17.48 -1.53 6.29
CA PRO A 180 -17.53 -1.40 7.75
C PRO A 180 -17.37 -2.74 8.47
N GLN A 181 -17.70 -3.86 7.83
CA GLN A 181 -17.49 -5.21 8.38
C GLN A 181 -16.01 -5.53 8.65
N PHE A 182 -15.07 -4.84 8.00
CA PHE A 182 -13.63 -5.02 8.23
C PHE A 182 -13.04 -4.06 9.28
N LYS A 183 -13.82 -3.11 9.81
CA LYS A 183 -13.34 -2.08 10.76
C LYS A 183 -12.73 -2.67 12.04
N SER A 184 -13.27 -3.79 12.53
CA SER A 184 -12.80 -4.46 13.74
C SER A 184 -11.69 -5.46 13.50
N HIS A 185 -11.34 -5.77 12.25
CA HIS A 185 -10.31 -6.75 11.95
C HIS A 185 -8.94 -6.24 12.40
N ASP A 186 -8.06 -7.16 12.78
CA ASP A 186 -6.66 -6.82 12.96
C ASP A 186 -6.09 -6.32 11.63
N PHE A 187 -5.59 -5.09 11.65
CA PHE A 187 -5.12 -4.38 10.45
C PHE A 187 -3.60 -4.28 10.44
N TYR A 188 -3.01 -4.70 9.32
CA TYR A 188 -1.57 -4.63 9.06
C TYR A 188 -1.31 -3.88 7.76
N ILE A 189 -0.13 -3.25 7.68
CA ILE A 189 0.37 -2.64 6.46
C ILE A 189 1.64 -3.36 6.07
N ALA A 190 1.76 -3.77 4.81
CA ALA A 190 2.98 -4.35 4.28
C ALA A 190 3.37 -3.71 2.96
N GLY A 191 4.65 -3.77 2.63
CA GLY A 191 5.13 -3.26 1.35
C GLY A 191 6.60 -3.54 1.11
N GLU A 192 7.08 -3.14 -0.06
CA GLU A 192 8.45 -3.39 -0.50
C GLU A 192 9.14 -2.19 -1.16
N SER A 193 10.47 -2.23 -1.24
CA SER A 193 11.28 -1.22 -1.91
C SER A 193 11.07 0.18 -1.29
N TYR A 194 10.73 1.19 -2.09
CA TYR A 194 10.41 2.54 -1.58
C TYR A 194 9.22 2.57 -0.61
N ALA A 195 8.43 1.50 -0.51
CA ALA A 195 7.44 1.37 0.55
C ALA A 195 8.06 1.29 1.96
N GLY A 196 9.39 1.18 2.08
CA GLY A 196 10.12 1.52 3.31
C GLY A 196 9.86 2.93 3.84
N HIS A 197 9.46 3.87 2.97
CA HIS A 197 8.98 5.18 3.36
C HIS A 197 7.45 5.19 3.53
N TYR A 198 6.71 4.60 2.58
CA TYR A 198 5.24 4.62 2.58
C TYR A 198 4.64 3.92 3.79
N VAL A 199 5.13 2.72 4.12
CA VAL A 199 4.57 1.87 5.16
C VAL A 199 4.77 2.52 6.55
N PRO A 200 5.98 2.93 6.96
CA PRO A 200 6.15 3.65 8.23
C PRO A 200 5.45 5.01 8.24
N GLY A 201 5.53 5.77 7.14
CA GLY A 201 4.88 7.08 7.05
C GLY A 201 3.37 7.00 7.25
N LEU A 202 2.70 6.06 6.59
CA LEU A 202 1.27 5.81 6.80
C LEU A 202 0.98 5.27 8.21
N SER A 203 1.82 4.38 8.73
CA SER A 203 1.69 3.82 10.07
C SER A 203 1.70 4.91 11.14
N GLU A 204 2.59 5.89 11.02
CA GLU A 204 2.67 7.04 11.92
C GLU A 204 1.41 7.92 11.83
N VAL A 205 0.95 8.23 10.61
CA VAL A 205 -0.28 9.00 10.41
C VAL A 205 -1.47 8.30 11.06
N ILE A 206 -1.60 6.97 10.93
CA ILE A 206 -2.66 6.20 11.59
C ILE A 206 -2.52 6.27 13.10
N PHE A 207 -1.31 6.05 13.63
CA PHE A 207 -1.04 6.05 15.07
C PHE A 207 -1.41 7.39 15.72
N ASP A 208 -0.99 8.50 15.11
CA ASP A 208 -1.26 9.84 15.64
C ASP A 208 -2.72 10.27 15.48
N ASN A 209 -3.42 9.82 14.44
CA ASN A 209 -4.86 10.03 14.35
C ASN A 209 -5.63 9.16 15.35
N ASN A 210 -5.26 7.89 15.53
CA ASN A 210 -5.90 6.99 16.50
C ASN A 210 -5.85 7.53 17.93
N LYS A 211 -4.77 8.22 18.34
CA LYS A 211 -4.66 8.87 19.66
C LYS A 211 -5.71 9.96 19.89
N LYS A 212 -6.17 10.61 18.82
CA LYS A 212 -7.13 11.73 18.86
C LYS A 212 -8.58 11.23 18.78
N LEU A 213 -8.80 9.99 18.38
CA LEU A 213 -10.11 9.39 18.15
C LEU A 213 -10.57 8.52 19.33
N PRO A 214 -11.90 8.44 19.57
CA PRO A 214 -12.47 7.47 20.49
C PRO A 214 -12.24 6.04 19.97
N GLU A 215 -12.20 5.06 20.86
CA GLU A 215 -11.78 3.69 20.56
C GLU A 215 -12.57 3.02 19.42
N ASN A 216 -13.89 3.26 19.37
CA ASN A 216 -14.79 2.74 18.35
C ASN A 216 -14.59 3.34 16.94
N GLU A 217 -13.86 4.46 16.82
CA GLU A 217 -13.58 5.11 15.53
C GLU A 217 -12.17 4.80 15.00
N ARG A 218 -11.30 4.23 15.83
CA ARG A 218 -9.92 3.90 15.49
C ARG A 218 -9.83 2.83 14.41
N ILE A 219 -8.72 2.86 13.67
CA ILE A 219 -8.29 1.71 12.87
C ILE A 219 -7.61 0.73 13.85
N ASN A 220 -8.03 -0.54 13.87
CA ASN A 220 -7.44 -1.58 14.73
C ASN A 220 -6.05 -2.02 14.22
N PHE A 221 -5.12 -1.07 14.17
CA PHE A 221 -3.78 -1.22 13.62
C PHE A 221 -2.88 -2.03 14.58
N LYS A 222 -2.28 -3.11 14.07
CA LYS A 222 -1.49 -4.06 14.87
C LYS A 222 0.00 -4.04 14.56
N GLY A 223 0.40 -3.60 13.37
CA GLY A 223 1.80 -3.52 12.99
C GLY A 223 2.01 -3.46 11.49
N PHE A 224 3.27 -3.47 11.09
CA PHE A 224 3.64 -3.42 9.69
C PHE A 224 4.81 -4.35 9.34
N LEU A 225 4.98 -4.63 8.05
CA LEU A 225 6.05 -5.44 7.48
C LEU A 225 6.65 -4.72 6.27
N ILE A 226 7.97 -4.71 6.15
CA ILE A 226 8.67 -4.12 5.00
C ILE A 226 9.67 -5.14 4.42
N GLY A 227 9.67 -5.31 3.11
CA GLY A 227 10.57 -6.21 2.38
C GLY A 227 11.54 -5.43 1.49
N ASN A 228 12.84 -5.75 1.58
CA ASN A 228 13.89 -5.17 0.70
C ASN A 228 13.77 -3.64 0.53
N ALA A 229 13.61 -2.95 1.65
CA ALA A 229 13.13 -1.58 1.69
C ALA A 229 14.25 -0.54 1.74
N LEU A 230 14.01 0.64 1.16
CA LEU A 230 14.82 1.83 1.41
C LEU A 230 14.46 2.38 2.80
N MET A 231 15.45 2.57 3.67
CA MET A 231 15.25 3.00 5.05
C MET A 231 16.13 4.20 5.42
N ASP A 232 17.44 4.09 5.16
CA ASP A 232 18.43 5.10 5.51
C ASP A 232 19.47 5.19 4.41
N ASP A 233 19.50 6.33 3.72
CA ASP A 233 20.29 6.51 2.51
C ASP A 233 21.78 6.21 2.73
N GLU A 234 22.34 6.61 3.88
CA GLU A 234 23.75 6.40 4.16
C GLU A 234 24.09 4.91 4.30
N THR A 235 23.35 4.20 5.14
CA THR A 235 23.61 2.79 5.44
C THR A 235 23.23 1.88 4.28
N ASP A 236 22.14 2.19 3.58
CA ASP A 236 21.69 1.43 2.41
C ASP A 236 22.70 1.56 1.26
N GLN A 237 23.18 2.77 0.94
CA GLN A 237 24.19 2.97 -0.10
C GLN A 237 25.50 2.26 0.22
N LYS A 238 25.99 2.36 1.47
CA LYS A 238 27.19 1.62 1.91
C LYS A 238 26.99 0.12 1.76
N GLY A 239 25.85 -0.39 2.24
CA GLY A 239 25.50 -1.80 2.16
C GLY A 239 25.42 -2.33 0.73
N MET A 240 24.91 -1.54 -0.21
CA MET A 240 24.87 -1.91 -1.63
C MET A 240 26.27 -2.08 -2.23
N ILE A 241 27.21 -1.19 -1.90
CA ILE A 241 28.59 -1.26 -2.39
C ILE A 241 29.33 -2.46 -1.78
N ASP A 242 29.20 -2.67 -0.47
CA ASP A 242 29.78 -3.83 0.22
C ASP A 242 29.20 -5.15 -0.32
N TYR A 243 27.88 -5.22 -0.51
CA TYR A 243 27.21 -6.39 -1.07
C TYR A 243 27.73 -6.73 -2.46
N ALA A 244 27.86 -5.74 -3.35
CA ALA A 244 28.36 -5.96 -4.71
C ALA A 244 29.82 -6.42 -4.71
N TYR A 245 30.66 -5.90 -3.82
CA TYR A 245 32.04 -6.34 -3.69
C TYR A 245 32.12 -7.79 -3.19
N ASP A 246 31.41 -8.11 -2.11
CA ASP A 246 31.39 -9.45 -1.51
C ASP A 246 30.81 -10.53 -2.45
N HIS A 247 29.98 -10.11 -3.42
CA HIS A 247 29.40 -10.97 -4.45
C HIS A 247 30.20 -10.96 -5.77
N ALA A 248 31.40 -10.39 -5.78
CA ALA A 248 32.27 -10.28 -6.95
C ALA A 248 31.61 -9.62 -8.17
N VAL A 249 30.67 -8.70 -7.93
CA VAL A 249 30.01 -7.89 -8.97
C VAL A 249 30.94 -6.76 -9.42
N ILE A 250 31.70 -6.17 -8.49
CA ILE A 250 32.66 -5.10 -8.77
C ILE A 250 34.09 -5.49 -8.40
N SER A 251 35.06 -4.90 -9.08
CA SER A 251 36.50 -5.11 -8.80
C SER A 251 36.98 -4.39 -7.55
N ASP A 252 38.05 -4.89 -6.92
CA ASP A 252 38.78 -4.27 -5.81
C ASP A 252 39.09 -2.78 -6.07
N HIS A 253 39.57 -2.46 -7.28
CA HIS A 253 39.88 -1.08 -7.66
C HIS A 253 38.66 -0.16 -7.58
N LEU A 254 37.52 -0.60 -8.11
CA LEU A 254 36.28 0.17 -8.09
C LEU A 254 35.71 0.30 -6.67
N TYR A 255 35.79 -0.76 -5.87
CA TYR A 255 35.36 -0.73 -4.46
C TYR A 255 36.16 0.30 -3.65
N GLU A 256 37.49 0.29 -3.75
CA GLU A 256 38.37 1.25 -3.07
C GLU A 256 38.20 2.68 -3.62
N GLU A 257 37.98 2.84 -4.94
CA GLU A 257 37.65 4.14 -5.55
C GLU A 257 36.37 4.73 -4.94
N ILE A 258 35.28 3.95 -4.86
CA ILE A 258 34.01 4.41 -4.28
C ILE A 258 34.19 4.77 -2.81
N LYS A 259 34.87 3.95 -2.01
CA LYS A 259 35.09 4.24 -0.57
C LYS A 259 35.94 5.48 -0.33
N LYS A 260 36.83 5.82 -1.25
CA LYS A 260 37.66 7.01 -1.18
C LYS A 260 36.91 8.27 -1.61
N GLU A 261 36.16 8.20 -2.71
CA GLU A 261 35.56 9.38 -3.35
C GLU A 261 34.14 9.70 -2.84
N CYS A 262 33.44 8.71 -2.28
CA CYS A 262 32.06 8.86 -1.79
C CYS A 262 31.97 9.04 -0.27
N ASN A 263 31.20 10.04 0.14
CA ASN A 263 30.70 10.18 1.51
C ASN A 263 29.18 10.16 1.48
N PHE A 264 28.58 8.99 1.77
CA PHE A 264 27.15 8.77 1.70
C PHE A 264 26.33 9.47 2.79
N SER A 265 26.97 10.11 3.77
CA SER A 265 26.27 10.98 4.73
C SER A 265 25.87 12.34 4.13
N LEU A 266 26.41 12.69 2.96
CA LEU A 266 26.11 13.95 2.27
C LEU A 266 24.89 13.79 1.38
N GLU A 267 23.99 14.78 1.41
CA GLU A 267 22.78 14.84 0.56
C GLU A 267 23.11 14.89 -0.93
N HIS A 268 24.27 15.46 -1.30
CA HIS A 268 24.71 15.60 -2.68
C HIS A 268 26.11 14.98 -2.86
N PRO A 269 26.22 13.89 -3.63
CA PRO A 269 27.50 13.29 -3.94
C PRO A 269 28.41 14.24 -4.74
N SER A 270 29.73 14.12 -4.52
CA SER A 270 30.73 14.83 -5.33
C SER A 270 30.71 14.35 -6.78
N LYS A 271 31.26 15.13 -7.71
CA LYS A 271 31.42 14.67 -9.10
C LYS A 271 32.23 13.37 -9.17
N ALA A 272 33.32 13.26 -8.39
CA ALA A 272 34.15 12.06 -8.36
C ALA A 272 33.37 10.83 -7.84
N CYS A 273 32.52 11.02 -6.82
CA CYS A 273 31.65 9.96 -6.35
C CYS A 273 30.64 9.54 -7.41
N ASN A 274 29.97 10.49 -8.09
CA ASN A 274 29.05 10.17 -9.18
C ASN A 274 29.75 9.42 -10.31
N ASP A 275 30.93 9.87 -10.74
CA ASP A 275 31.71 9.20 -11.78
C ASP A 275 32.07 7.75 -11.37
N ALA A 276 32.30 7.48 -10.07
CA ALA A 276 32.57 6.13 -9.56
C ALA A 276 31.29 5.27 -9.46
N LEU A 277 30.18 5.86 -9.00
CA LEU A 277 28.87 5.20 -8.95
C LEU A 277 28.35 4.86 -10.35
N ASP A 278 28.62 5.68 -11.35
CA ASP A 278 28.26 5.38 -12.75
C ASP A 278 28.91 4.07 -13.23
N LYS A 279 30.20 3.86 -12.90
CA LYS A 279 30.90 2.60 -13.20
C LYS A 279 30.30 1.41 -12.44
N TYR A 280 29.85 1.63 -11.20
CA TYR A 280 29.14 0.61 -10.43
C TYR A 280 27.82 0.23 -11.11
N PHE A 281 27.02 1.21 -11.53
CA PHE A 281 25.74 0.97 -12.21
C PHE A 281 25.91 0.39 -13.62
N ASP A 282 27.05 0.60 -14.29
CA ASP A 282 27.35 -0.02 -15.57
C ASP A 282 27.35 -1.55 -15.51
N VAL A 283 27.77 -2.15 -14.39
CA VAL A 283 27.75 -3.61 -14.23
C VAL A 283 26.31 -4.16 -14.28
N TYR A 284 25.37 -3.44 -13.69
CA TYR A 284 23.94 -3.81 -13.67
C TYR A 284 23.20 -3.49 -14.99
N LYS A 285 23.90 -3.01 -16.01
CA LYS A 285 23.39 -3.07 -17.39
C LYS A 285 23.49 -4.47 -17.98
N ILE A 286 24.35 -5.32 -17.40
CA ILE A 286 24.63 -6.69 -17.87
C ILE A 286 23.84 -7.72 -17.05
N ILE A 287 23.75 -7.51 -15.74
CA ILE A 287 23.08 -8.40 -14.77
C ILE A 287 21.87 -7.72 -14.14
N ASP A 288 20.95 -8.50 -13.57
CA ASP A 288 19.78 -7.96 -12.88
C ASP A 288 20.13 -7.55 -11.44
N MET A 289 20.00 -6.26 -11.11
CA MET A 289 20.22 -5.75 -9.76
C MET A 289 19.21 -6.29 -8.74
N TYR A 290 17.99 -6.62 -9.18
CA TYR A 290 16.94 -7.12 -8.29
C TYR A 290 17.08 -8.61 -8.01
N SER A 291 17.86 -9.34 -8.84
CA SER A 291 18.14 -10.76 -8.63
C SER A 291 19.42 -11.19 -9.35
N LEU A 292 20.55 -11.12 -8.64
CA LEU A 292 21.90 -11.31 -9.19
C LEU A 292 22.08 -12.61 -10.00
N TYR A 293 21.44 -13.69 -9.56
CA TYR A 293 21.58 -15.03 -10.16
C TYR A 293 20.43 -15.40 -11.11
N ALA A 294 19.46 -14.51 -11.31
CA ALA A 294 18.38 -14.74 -12.25
C ALA A 294 18.80 -14.34 -13.68
N PRO A 295 18.25 -15.01 -14.70
CA PRO A 295 18.44 -14.55 -16.07
C PRO A 295 17.78 -13.19 -16.30
N THR A 296 18.44 -12.32 -17.05
CA THR A 296 17.87 -11.04 -17.47
C THR A 296 16.79 -11.26 -18.53
N CYS A 297 15.73 -10.45 -18.48
CA CYS A 297 14.73 -10.43 -19.54
C CYS A 297 15.33 -9.76 -20.79
N VAL A 298 15.56 -10.54 -21.85
CA VAL A 298 16.00 -10.03 -23.15
C VAL A 298 14.81 -10.00 -24.12
N ASP A 299 14.34 -8.81 -24.44
CA ASP A 299 13.42 -8.63 -25.57
C ASP A 299 14.25 -8.66 -26.85
N THR A 300 13.92 -9.55 -27.79
CA THR A 300 14.60 -9.64 -29.09
C THR A 300 14.35 -8.42 -30.00
N ASN A 301 13.50 -7.46 -29.59
CA ASN A 301 13.06 -6.31 -30.41
C ASN A 301 13.20 -4.94 -29.73
N SER A 302 13.80 -4.83 -28.54
CA SER A 302 13.80 -3.57 -27.78
C SER A 302 15.19 -2.92 -27.78
N THR A 303 15.44 -2.00 -28.71
CA THR A 303 16.43 -0.92 -28.52
C THR A 303 15.88 0.03 -27.45
N ILE A 304 16.20 -0.22 -26.18
CA ILE A 304 15.84 0.70 -25.09
C ILE A 304 17.09 1.06 -24.30
N THR A 305 17.49 2.33 -24.42
CA THR A 305 18.29 3.03 -23.43
C THR A 305 17.56 2.98 -22.09
N ARG A 306 17.99 2.09 -21.19
CA ARG A 306 17.59 2.12 -19.78
C ARG A 306 18.11 3.42 -19.17
N GLN A 307 17.24 4.41 -18.99
CA GLN A 307 17.49 5.47 -18.02
C GLN A 307 17.19 4.90 -16.63
N LEU A 308 18.22 4.82 -15.79
CA LEU A 308 18.06 4.51 -14.38
C LEU A 308 17.33 5.69 -13.72
N PRO A 309 16.15 5.48 -13.10
CA PRO A 309 15.57 6.52 -12.27
C PRO A 309 16.49 6.74 -11.06
N ALA A 310 17.06 7.93 -10.94
CA ALA A 310 17.68 8.36 -9.70
C ALA A 310 16.55 8.59 -8.69
N ILE A 311 16.39 7.68 -7.73
CA ILE A 311 15.46 7.86 -6.62
C ILE A 311 16.08 8.91 -5.70
N HIS A 312 15.56 10.13 -5.73
CA HIS A 312 15.85 11.16 -4.73
C HIS A 312 14.73 11.10 -3.70
N GLY A 313 14.79 10.10 -2.82
CA GLY A 313 14.00 10.06 -1.59
C GLY A 313 14.77 10.76 -0.48
N ALA A 314 14.07 11.51 0.36
CA ALA A 314 14.66 11.95 1.63
C ALA A 314 14.28 10.91 2.68
N SER A 315 15.26 10.22 3.28
CA SER A 315 15.00 9.30 4.40
C SER A 315 14.14 9.96 5.50
N PRO A 316 13.09 9.30 6.01
CA PRO A 316 12.28 9.86 7.09
C PRO A 316 13.10 9.86 8.39
N LYS A 317 13.28 11.03 9.02
CA LYS A 317 13.90 11.14 10.36
C LYS A 317 13.02 10.58 11.51
N LEU A 318 12.08 9.69 11.23
CA LEU A 318 10.93 9.37 12.09
C LEU A 318 10.92 7.92 12.58
N PHE A 319 11.89 7.58 13.43
CA PHE A 319 11.80 6.42 14.33
C PHE A 319 12.24 6.76 15.77
N SER A 320 11.95 7.97 16.25
CA SER A 320 12.31 8.38 17.63
C SER A 320 11.31 7.96 18.72
N LYS A 321 10.11 7.45 18.39
CA LYS A 321 9.00 7.36 19.38
C LYS A 321 8.24 6.03 19.47
N ILE A 322 8.66 4.97 18.78
CA ILE A 322 7.98 3.67 18.86
C ILE A 322 8.80 2.69 19.69
N VAL A 323 8.38 2.48 20.95
CA VAL A 323 8.81 1.34 21.77
C VAL A 323 7.76 0.24 21.61
N SER A 324 7.83 -0.52 20.52
CA SER A 324 7.13 -1.79 20.37
C SER A 324 7.83 -2.64 19.31
N PHE A 325 7.92 -3.94 19.56
CA PHE A 325 8.68 -4.93 18.80
C PHE A 325 8.51 -4.80 17.28
N VAL A 326 9.53 -4.25 16.61
CA VAL A 326 9.72 -4.43 15.17
C VAL A 326 10.36 -5.81 14.99
N LEU A 327 9.55 -6.80 14.62
CA LEU A 327 10.05 -8.10 14.21
C LEU A 327 10.55 -7.98 12.77
N PHE A 328 11.88 -7.91 12.62
CA PHE A 328 12.53 -8.01 11.32
C PHE A 328 12.45 -9.46 10.83
N PHE A 329 11.56 -9.72 9.88
CA PHE A 329 11.59 -10.95 9.08
C PHE A 329 12.26 -10.64 7.74
N SER A 330 13.55 -10.97 7.62
CA SER A 330 14.15 -11.19 6.31
C SER A 330 13.69 -12.57 5.83
N LEU A 331 12.49 -12.61 5.24
CA LEU A 331 11.93 -13.85 4.71
C LEU A 331 11.21 -13.58 3.38
N ILE A 332 11.98 -13.17 2.37
CA ILE A 332 11.61 -13.41 0.99
C ILE A 332 12.63 -14.41 0.45
N ARG A 333 12.33 -15.70 0.64
CA ARG A 333 12.81 -16.71 -0.29
C ARG A 333 12.22 -16.32 -1.64
N PHE A 334 13.03 -15.83 -2.56
CA PHE A 334 12.67 -15.79 -3.96
C PHE A 334 12.18 -17.20 -4.32
N VAL A 335 10.87 -17.33 -4.55
CA VAL A 335 10.31 -18.51 -5.20
C VAL A 335 10.74 -18.36 -6.66
N THR A 336 11.94 -18.85 -6.97
CA THR A 336 12.34 -19.09 -8.34
C THR A 336 11.30 -20.04 -8.94
N PRO A 337 10.58 -19.65 -10.01
CA PRO A 337 9.85 -20.62 -10.79
C PRO A 337 10.91 -21.53 -11.40
N THR A 338 10.98 -22.78 -10.93
CA THR A 338 11.63 -23.83 -11.70
C THR A 338 10.82 -24.00 -12.98
N PHE A 339 11.25 -23.33 -14.05
CA PHE A 339 10.81 -23.67 -15.40
C PHE A 339 11.46 -25.00 -15.73
N THR A 340 10.63 -26.05 -15.82
CA THR A 340 10.96 -27.30 -16.52
C THR A 340 10.38 -27.23 -17.92
#